data_AF-A0A9N9DHV1-F1
#
_entry.id   AF-A0A9N9DHV1-F1
#
_cell.length_a   1.000
_cell.length_b   1.000
_cell.length_c   1.000
_cell.angle_alpha   90.00
_cell.angle_beta   90.00
_cell.angle_gamma   90.00
#
_symmetry.space_group_name_H-M   'P 1'
#
loop_
_entity.id
_entity.type
_entity.pdbx_description
1 polymer ?
#
loop_
_entity_poly.entity_id
_entity_poly.type
_entity_poly.pdbx_seq_one_letter_code
_entity_poly.pdbx_strand_id
1 'polypeptide(L)'
;RDIAFNLQKIESELVNSLVYEKVFIDTVNDSQLYMRPFTYHMELFQRYIRILGKIKDLIPQQSIPIDKVALILSTSISSSGYQYLTFDNASKLLSSLEILLCFVKKILVGDGEILINEYVNQWMKLSNLLDNESFIGILNTSLKLKHLVALYELVEEQVANG
;
A
#
# COMPACT_ATOMS: atom_id res chain seq x y z
N ARG A 1 -27.77 -45.58 -40.89
CA ARG A 1 -27.85 -44.35 -41.72
C ARG A 1 -26.71 -43.47 -41.25
N ASP A 2 -25.66 -43.35 -42.05
CA ASP A 2 -24.50 -42.54 -41.69
C ASP A 2 -24.85 -41.07 -41.91
N ILE A 3 -24.81 -40.30 -40.83
CA ILE A 3 -25.07 -38.87 -40.88
C ILE A 3 -23.79 -38.22 -41.39
N ALA A 4 -23.81 -37.80 -42.64
CA ALA A 4 -22.72 -37.04 -43.24
C ALA A 4 -22.96 -35.54 -43.02
N PHE A 5 -22.07 -34.88 -42.28
CA PHE A 5 -22.13 -33.44 -42.06
C PHE A 5 -21.35 -32.70 -43.14
N ASN A 6 -21.99 -31.70 -43.75
CA ASN A 6 -21.30 -30.78 -44.64
C ASN A 6 -20.62 -29.69 -43.80
N LEU A 7 -19.34 -29.92 -43.49
CA LEU A 7 -18.54 -29.03 -42.66
C LEU A 7 -18.41 -27.61 -43.24
N GLN A 8 -18.29 -27.48 -44.57
CA GLN A 8 -18.18 -26.16 -45.22
C GLN A 8 -19.46 -25.34 -45.04
N LYS A 9 -20.63 -25.98 -45.16
CA LYS A 9 -21.90 -25.30 -44.93
C LYS A 9 -22.02 -24.83 -43.47
N ILE A 10 -21.70 -25.71 -42.53
CA ILE A 10 -21.74 -25.41 -41.10
C ILE A 10 -20.76 -24.27 -40.76
N GLU A 11 -19.54 -24.31 -41.29
CA GLU A 11 -18.53 -23.27 -41.09
C GLU A 11 -19.01 -21.92 -41.62
N SER A 12 -19.59 -21.87 -42.83
CA SER A 12 -20.09 -20.63 -43.41
C SER A 12 -21.24 -20.01 -42.60
N GLU A 13 -22.16 -20.82 -42.09
CA GLU A 13 -23.26 -20.36 -41.23
C GLU A 13 -22.73 -19.86 -39.87
N LEU A 14 -21.75 -20.55 -39.28
CA LEU A 14 -21.14 -20.15 -38.01
C LEU A 14 -20.31 -18.88 -38.13
N VAL A 15 -19.51 -18.72 -39.18
CA VAL A 15 -18.72 -17.50 -39.42
C VAL A 15 -19.65 -16.30 -39.58
N ASN A 16 -20.73 -16.46 -40.36
CA ASN A 16 -21.69 -15.39 -40.57
C ASN A 16 -22.46 -15.02 -39.29
N SER A 17 -22.83 -16.01 -38.46
CA SER A 17 -23.58 -15.74 -37.24
C SER A 17 -22.71 -15.29 -36.05
N LEU A 18 -21.46 -15.73 -35.96
CA LEU A 18 -20.65 -15.60 -34.74
C LEU A 18 -19.42 -14.71 -34.91
N VAL A 19 -18.97 -14.44 -36.13
CA VAL A 19 -17.70 -13.74 -36.38
C VAL A 19 -17.90 -12.49 -37.24
N TYR A 20 -18.83 -12.53 -38.19
CA TYR A 20 -19.13 -11.40 -39.07
C TYR A 20 -19.43 -10.13 -38.26
N GLU A 21 -18.80 -9.02 -38.66
CA GLU A 21 -18.86 -7.70 -38.01
C GLU A 21 -18.31 -7.59 -36.57
N LYS A 22 -17.69 -8.63 -36.01
CA LYS A 22 -17.01 -8.51 -34.71
C LYS A 22 -15.70 -7.74 -34.85
N VAL A 23 -15.48 -6.82 -33.91
CA VAL A 23 -14.24 -6.02 -33.83
C VAL A 23 -13.11 -6.90 -33.31
N PHE A 24 -11.95 -6.83 -33.98
CA PHE A 24 -10.72 -7.46 -33.52
C PHE A 24 -10.20 -6.74 -32.26
N ILE A 25 -10.03 -7.47 -31.16
CA ILE A 25 -9.47 -6.94 -29.91
C ILE A 25 -7.98 -7.28 -29.90
N ASP A 26 -7.15 -6.26 -30.16
CA ASP A 26 -5.70 -6.39 -30.14
C ASP A 26 -5.17 -6.41 -28.69
N THR A 27 -4.07 -7.13 -28.46
CA THR A 27 -3.40 -7.09 -27.16
C THR A 27 -2.55 -5.83 -27.03
N VAL A 28 -2.39 -5.33 -25.81
CA VAL A 28 -1.60 -4.11 -25.59
C VAL A 28 -0.13 -4.49 -25.42
N ASN A 29 0.77 -3.92 -26.24
CA ASN A 29 2.23 -3.96 -26.06
C ASN A 29 2.86 -5.38 -26.07
N ASP A 30 2.50 -6.24 -27.03
CA ASP A 30 3.01 -7.62 -27.15
C ASP A 30 2.81 -8.50 -25.89
N SER A 31 1.95 -8.06 -24.97
CA SER A 31 1.60 -8.80 -23.77
C SER A 31 0.42 -9.73 -24.03
N GLN A 32 0.22 -10.75 -23.18
CA GLN A 32 -0.95 -11.65 -23.26
C GLN A 32 -2.24 -11.00 -22.73
N LEU A 33 -2.24 -9.68 -22.50
CA LEU A 33 -3.35 -8.96 -21.86
C LEU A 33 -4.15 -8.16 -22.88
N TYR A 34 -5.45 -8.44 -22.94
CA TYR A 34 -6.43 -7.76 -23.80
C TYR A 34 -6.89 -6.40 -23.27
N MET A 35 -6.53 -6.08 -22.03
CA MET A 35 -6.85 -4.82 -21.36
C MET A 35 -5.55 -4.13 -20.97
N ARG A 36 -5.50 -2.80 -21.10
CA ARG A 36 -4.44 -2.02 -20.45
C ARG A 36 -4.50 -2.35 -18.96
N PRO A 37 -3.37 -2.68 -18.31
CA PRO A 37 -3.35 -2.79 -16.86
C PRO A 37 -3.93 -1.51 -16.28
N PHE A 38 -4.97 -1.60 -15.45
CA PHE A 38 -5.53 -0.43 -14.78
C PHE A 38 -4.38 0.29 -14.08
N THR A 39 -4.18 1.56 -14.41
CA THR A 39 -3.07 2.37 -13.87
C THR A 39 -3.02 2.32 -12.34
N TYR A 40 -4.16 2.07 -11.67
CA TYR A 40 -4.29 2.20 -10.23
C TYR A 40 -4.23 0.90 -9.41
N HIS A 41 -4.52 -0.29 -9.98
CA HIS A 41 -4.65 -1.52 -9.17
C HIS A 41 -3.31 -2.11 -8.72
N MET A 42 -2.26 -1.98 -9.54
CA MET A 42 -0.88 -2.34 -9.19
C MET A 42 -0.06 -1.14 -8.68
N GLU A 43 -0.60 0.08 -8.81
CA GLU A 43 0.09 1.27 -8.29
C GLU A 43 0.15 1.30 -6.77
N LEU A 44 -0.81 0.77 -6.03
CA LEU A 44 -0.75 0.73 -4.56
C LEU A 44 0.45 -0.10 -4.07
N PHE A 45 0.65 -1.29 -4.64
CA PHE A 45 1.68 -2.24 -4.21
C PHE A 45 3.05 -2.00 -4.87
N GLN A 46 3.13 -1.56 -6.14
CA GLN A 46 4.41 -1.13 -6.75
C GLN A 46 4.83 0.29 -6.36
N ARG A 47 3.92 1.16 -5.88
CA ARG A 47 4.32 2.45 -5.31
C ARG A 47 5.08 2.25 -4.03
N TYR A 48 4.96 1.17 -3.27
CA TYR A 48 5.47 1.16 -1.92
C TYR A 48 7.01 1.19 -1.84
N ILE A 49 7.68 0.33 -2.60
CA ILE A 49 9.15 0.40 -2.75
C ILE A 49 9.56 1.78 -3.34
N ARG A 50 8.77 2.31 -4.28
CA ARG A 50 9.00 3.64 -4.86
C ARG A 50 8.64 4.80 -3.93
N ILE A 51 7.78 4.63 -2.93
CA ILE A 51 7.31 5.69 -2.03
C ILE A 51 8.33 5.88 -0.94
N LEU A 52 8.84 4.78 -0.39
CA LEU A 52 9.95 4.81 0.55
C LEU A 52 11.19 5.41 -0.13
N GLY A 53 11.50 5.01 -1.37
CA GLY A 53 12.58 5.63 -2.17
C GLY A 53 12.36 7.14 -2.36
N LYS A 54 11.19 7.55 -2.84
CA LYS A 54 10.88 8.98 -3.04
C LYS A 54 10.88 9.79 -1.74
N ILE A 55 10.47 9.20 -0.61
CA ILE A 55 10.52 9.87 0.69
C ILE A 55 11.97 9.98 1.18
N LYS A 56 12.80 8.94 0.96
CA LYS A 56 14.25 9.01 1.20
C LYS A 56 14.93 10.10 0.37
N ASP A 57 14.47 10.33 -0.87
CA ASP A 57 14.95 11.43 -1.72
C ASP A 57 14.48 12.82 -1.24
N LEU A 58 13.27 12.92 -0.69
CA LEU A 58 12.68 14.18 -0.21
C LEU A 58 13.19 14.57 1.19
N ILE A 59 13.35 13.60 2.07
CA ILE A 59 13.70 13.77 3.48
C ILE A 59 14.76 12.72 3.85
N PRO A 60 15.99 13.13 4.22
CA PRO A 60 17.01 12.22 4.71
C PRO A 60 16.51 11.43 5.92
N GLN A 61 16.32 10.12 5.75
CA GLN A 61 15.79 9.25 6.80
C GLN A 61 16.88 8.87 7.81
N GLN A 62 16.49 8.71 9.08
CA GLN A 62 17.32 8.30 10.20
C GLN A 62 16.66 7.14 10.95
N SER A 63 17.49 6.30 11.58
CA SER A 63 17.00 5.23 12.46
C SER A 63 16.26 5.82 13.67
N ILE A 64 15.26 5.09 14.17
CA ILE A 64 14.58 5.45 15.41
C ILE A 64 15.56 5.29 16.59
N PRO A 65 15.62 6.25 17.52
CA PRO A 65 16.36 6.10 18.77
C PRO A 65 15.90 4.88 19.58
N ILE A 66 16.83 4.08 20.09
CA ILE A 66 16.57 2.78 20.75
C ILE A 66 15.60 2.92 21.95
N ASP A 67 15.70 4.02 22.68
CA ASP A 67 14.81 4.40 23.78
C ASP A 67 13.34 4.54 23.34
N LYS A 68 13.10 4.93 22.08
CA LYS A 68 11.75 5.07 21.51
C LYS A 68 11.24 3.78 20.90
N VAL A 69 12.11 2.90 20.41
CA VAL A 69 11.72 1.59 19.84
C VAL A 69 10.99 0.75 20.88
N ALA A 70 11.53 0.68 22.10
CA ALA A 70 10.90 -0.03 23.21
C ALA A 70 9.52 0.55 23.55
N LEU A 71 9.38 1.89 23.52
CA LEU A 71 8.10 2.55 23.74
C LEU A 71 7.09 2.15 22.66
N ILE A 72 7.45 2.22 21.38
CA ILE A 72 6.58 1.87 20.25
C ILE A 72 6.08 0.43 20.35
N LEU A 73 6.98 -0.54 20.62
CA LEU A 73 6.60 -1.94 20.82
C LEU A 73 5.74 -2.14 22.07
N SER A 74 5.97 -1.38 23.13
CA SER A 74 5.21 -1.48 24.39
C SER A 74 3.85 -0.79 24.36
N THR A 75 3.58 0.07 23.37
CA THR A 75 2.35 0.89 23.32
C THR A 75 1.09 0.07 23.00
N SER A 76 1.24 -1.22 22.65
CA SER A 76 0.13 -2.18 22.63
C SER A 76 0.47 -3.35 23.54
N ILE A 77 0.21 -3.19 24.84
CA ILE A 77 0.43 -4.24 25.84
C ILE A 77 -0.50 -5.42 25.50
N SER A 78 0.08 -6.45 24.89
CA SER A 78 -0.47 -7.79 24.92
C SER A 78 -0.45 -8.28 26.37
N SER A 79 -1.55 -8.85 26.85
CA SER A 79 -1.72 -9.36 28.23
C SER A 79 -0.77 -10.51 28.62
N SER A 80 0.17 -10.87 27.75
CA SER A 80 1.09 -12.01 27.87
C SER A 80 2.51 -11.68 28.33
N GLY A 81 2.80 -10.42 28.69
CA GLY A 81 4.11 -10.04 29.28
C GLY A 81 5.28 -10.00 28.29
N TYR A 82 5.03 -10.24 27.00
CA TYR A 82 5.99 -10.02 25.92
C TYR A 82 5.67 -8.69 25.19
N GLN A 83 6.70 -7.89 24.91
CA GLN A 83 6.58 -6.59 24.24
C GLN A 83 6.35 -6.77 22.74
N TYR A 84 5.15 -7.15 22.32
CA TYR A 84 4.77 -7.24 20.91
C TYR A 84 3.41 -6.58 20.65
N LEU A 85 3.31 -5.88 19.53
CA LEU A 85 2.03 -5.42 18.98
C LEU A 85 1.18 -6.64 18.64
N THR A 86 -0.11 -6.64 18.98
CA THR A 86 -1.02 -7.67 18.48
C THR A 86 -1.11 -7.55 16.95
N PHE A 87 -1.24 -8.67 16.23
CA PHE A 87 -1.30 -8.68 14.76
C PHE A 87 -2.38 -7.72 14.21
N ASP A 88 -3.57 -7.70 14.83
CA ASP A 88 -4.67 -6.80 14.43
C ASP A 88 -4.32 -5.32 14.65
N ASN A 89 -3.62 -4.99 15.74
CA ASN A 89 -3.17 -3.61 15.96
C ASN A 89 -2.02 -3.24 15.02
N ALA A 90 -1.07 -4.15 14.78
CA ALA A 90 0.06 -3.95 13.89
C ALA A 90 -0.42 -3.71 12.44
N SER A 91 -1.40 -4.49 11.95
CA SER A 91 -1.96 -4.31 10.61
C SER A 91 -2.75 -3.00 10.45
N LYS A 92 -3.54 -2.60 11.46
CA LYS A 92 -4.23 -1.30 11.49
C LYS A 92 -3.25 -0.13 11.55
N LEU A 93 -2.18 -0.29 12.35
CA LEU A 93 -1.11 0.69 12.45
C LEU A 93 -0.33 0.82 11.14
N LEU A 94 -0.01 -0.29 10.51
CA LEU A 94 0.64 -0.33 9.20
C LEU A 94 -0.19 0.46 8.19
N SER A 95 -1.49 0.13 8.08
CA SER A 95 -2.48 0.84 7.24
C SER A 95 -2.46 2.36 7.50
N SER A 96 -2.32 2.76 8.77
CA SER A 96 -2.29 4.16 9.18
C SER A 96 -1.02 4.88 8.73
N LEU A 97 0.12 4.20 8.85
CA LEU A 97 1.42 4.68 8.37
C LEU A 97 1.44 4.78 6.85
N GLU A 98 0.72 3.92 6.12
CA GLU A 98 0.67 3.99 4.65
C GLU A 98 -0.01 5.25 4.14
N ILE A 99 -1.11 5.60 4.79
CA ILE A 99 -1.82 6.84 4.48
C ILE A 99 -0.90 8.02 4.79
N LEU A 100 -0.20 8.01 5.94
CA LEU A 100 0.77 9.05 6.30
C LEU A 100 1.91 9.20 5.29
N LEU A 101 2.57 8.11 4.90
CA LEU A 101 3.60 8.09 3.86
C LEU A 101 3.07 8.66 2.54
N CYS A 102 1.83 8.32 2.17
CA CYS A 102 1.18 8.88 0.97
C CYS A 102 1.03 10.40 1.04
N PHE A 103 0.64 10.94 2.20
CA PHE A 103 0.54 12.38 2.41
C PHE A 103 1.90 13.06 2.36
N VAL A 104 2.91 12.53 3.06
CA VAL A 104 4.28 13.09 3.06
C VAL A 104 4.88 13.11 1.67
N LYS A 105 4.63 12.09 0.83
CA LYS A 105 5.05 12.13 -0.58
C LYS A 105 4.34 13.24 -1.36
N LYS A 106 3.05 13.45 -1.13
CA LYS A 106 2.22 14.38 -1.94
C LYS A 106 2.43 15.85 -1.54
N ILE A 107 2.63 16.10 -0.27
CA ILE A 107 2.81 17.44 0.28
C ILE A 107 4.32 17.59 0.45
N LEU A 108 4.95 18.36 -0.44
CA LEU A 108 6.40 18.58 -0.52
C LEU A 108 6.95 19.27 0.74
N VAL A 109 6.92 18.58 1.88
CA VAL A 109 7.47 19.04 3.14
C VAL A 109 8.87 18.44 3.24
N GLY A 110 9.86 19.17 2.74
CA GLY A 110 11.27 18.76 2.77
C GLY A 110 11.92 18.88 4.16
N ASP A 111 11.17 19.27 5.19
CA ASP A 111 11.70 19.39 6.54
C ASP A 111 11.45 18.11 7.35
N GLY A 112 12.51 17.30 7.46
CA GLY A 112 12.52 16.07 8.26
C GLY A 112 12.48 16.28 9.77
N GLU A 113 12.65 17.51 10.27
CA GLU A 113 12.67 17.82 11.69
C GLU A 113 11.27 18.05 12.28
N ILE A 114 10.25 18.18 11.43
CA ILE A 114 8.85 18.32 11.86
C ILE A 114 8.40 17.07 12.61
N LEU A 115 7.74 17.27 13.76
CA LEU A 115 7.16 16.17 14.53
C LEU A 115 6.03 15.51 13.73
N ILE A 116 5.98 14.17 13.73
CA ILE A 116 4.91 13.43 13.06
C ILE A 116 3.55 13.88 13.61
N ASN A 117 3.44 14.10 14.92
CA ASN A 117 2.23 14.61 15.56
C ASN A 117 1.83 16.00 15.04
N GLU A 118 2.78 16.92 14.91
CA GLU A 118 2.51 18.26 14.36
C GLU A 118 2.06 18.18 12.90
N TYR A 119 2.73 17.34 12.10
CA TYR A 119 2.37 17.12 10.70
C TYR A 119 0.96 16.55 10.55
N VAL A 120 0.62 15.53 11.35
CA VAL A 120 -0.71 14.92 11.36
C VAL A 120 -1.77 15.95 11.79
N ASN A 121 -1.50 16.76 12.82
CA ASN A 121 -2.43 17.79 13.25
C ASN A 121 -2.61 18.94 12.24
N GLN A 122 -1.59 19.23 11.43
CA GLN A 122 -1.65 20.27 10.40
C GLN A 122 -2.38 19.82 9.13
N TRP A 123 -2.10 18.60 8.66
CA TRP A 123 -2.54 18.14 7.33
C TRP A 123 -3.62 17.06 7.37
N MET A 124 -3.85 16.44 8.52
CA MET A 124 -4.63 15.20 8.65
C MET A 124 -5.87 15.31 9.55
N LYS A 125 -6.26 16.53 9.97
CA LYS A 125 -7.55 16.81 10.65
C LYS A 125 -8.80 16.26 9.91
N LEU A 126 -8.64 15.70 8.72
CA LEU A 126 -9.70 15.15 7.86
C LEU A 126 -9.63 13.62 7.66
N SER A 127 -8.72 12.89 8.32
CA SER A 127 -8.56 11.45 8.11
C SER A 127 -8.88 10.62 9.35
N ASN A 128 -9.49 9.44 9.16
CA ASN A 128 -9.86 8.45 10.20
C ASN A 128 -8.64 7.81 10.93
N LEU A 129 -7.43 8.37 10.78
CA LEU A 129 -6.21 7.84 11.39
C LEU A 129 -6.16 8.04 12.89
N LEU A 130 -6.87 9.06 13.39
CA LEU A 130 -7.00 9.34 14.81
C LEU A 130 -7.94 8.37 15.53
N ASP A 131 -8.62 7.47 14.81
CA ASP A 131 -9.45 6.42 15.43
C ASP A 131 -8.62 5.22 15.92
N ASN A 132 -7.32 5.17 15.55
CA ASN A 132 -6.43 4.08 15.93
C ASN A 132 -5.61 4.45 17.19
N GLU A 133 -5.94 3.82 18.33
CA GLU A 133 -5.26 4.05 19.61
C GLU A 133 -3.75 3.77 19.55
N SER A 134 -3.32 2.75 18.79
CA SER A 134 -1.90 2.44 18.61
C SER A 134 -1.16 3.55 17.84
N PHE A 135 -1.85 4.19 16.88
CA PHE A 135 -1.31 5.32 16.13
C PHE A 135 -1.17 6.55 17.02
N ILE A 136 -2.19 6.87 17.85
CA ILE A 136 -2.12 7.95 18.85
C ILE A 136 -0.93 7.74 19.80
N GLY A 137 -0.75 6.51 20.26
CA GLY A 137 0.38 6.12 21.10
C GLY A 137 1.73 6.49 20.45
N ILE A 138 1.89 6.22 19.17
CA ILE A 138 3.10 6.59 18.41
C ILE A 138 3.22 8.10 18.23
N LEU A 139 2.14 8.84 17.98
CA LEU A 139 2.19 10.30 17.89
C LEU A 139 2.75 10.94 19.17
N ASN A 140 2.57 10.30 20.33
CA ASN A 140 3.09 10.78 21.61
C ASN A 140 4.59 10.50 21.82
N THR A 141 5.24 9.69 20.99
CA THR A 141 6.67 9.34 21.12
C THR A 141 7.64 10.42 20.62
N SER A 142 7.13 11.61 20.27
CA SER A 142 7.91 12.75 19.73
C SER A 142 8.83 12.37 18.55
N LEU A 143 8.38 11.45 17.70
CA LEU A 143 9.06 11.12 16.45
C LEU A 143 8.90 12.23 15.42
N LYS A 144 9.85 12.30 14.50
CA LYS A 144 9.96 13.30 13.44
C LYS A 144 9.82 12.62 12.08
N LEU A 145 9.51 13.37 11.03
CA LEU A 145 9.33 12.84 9.68
C LEU A 145 10.57 12.09 9.14
N LYS A 146 11.78 12.44 9.59
CA LYS A 146 13.00 11.68 9.28
C LYS A 146 13.04 10.25 9.84
N HIS A 147 12.21 9.91 10.82
CA HIS A 147 12.14 8.55 11.37
C HIS A 147 10.99 7.72 10.74
N LEU A 148 10.23 8.32 9.81
CA LEU A 148 8.98 7.75 9.33
C LEU A 148 9.18 6.44 8.57
N VAL A 149 10.24 6.32 7.77
CA VAL A 149 10.52 5.09 7.04
C VAL A 149 10.96 3.98 7.99
N ALA A 150 11.86 4.28 8.94
CA ALA A 150 12.29 3.31 9.94
C ALA A 150 11.13 2.82 10.83
N LEU A 151 10.16 3.70 11.10
CA LEU A 151 8.93 3.34 11.81
C LEU A 151 8.04 2.39 11.01
N TYR A 152 7.90 2.64 9.70
CA TYR A 152 7.16 1.76 8.81
C TYR A 152 7.80 0.36 8.74
N GLU A 153 9.11 0.31 8.47
CA GLU A 153 9.88 -0.94 8.38
C GLU A 153 9.79 -1.75 9.69
N LEU A 154 9.85 -1.09 10.85
CA LEU A 154 9.70 -1.73 12.16
C LEU A 154 8.32 -2.40 12.34
N VAL A 155 7.23 -1.71 11.95
CA VAL A 155 5.87 -2.24 12.09
C VAL A 155 5.59 -3.32 11.05
N GLU A 156 6.10 -3.16 9.83
CA GLU A 156 6.01 -4.17 8.77
C GLU A 156 6.65 -5.50 9.20
N GLU A 157 7.82 -5.45 9.83
CA GLU A 157 8.50 -6.62 10.40
C GLU A 157 7.63 -7.33 11.47
N GLN A 158 6.90 -6.57 12.30
CA GLN A 158 5.98 -7.17 13.28
C GLN A 158 4.78 -7.86 12.62
N VAL A 159 4.25 -7.32 11.53
CA VAL A 159 3.16 -7.95 10.77
C VAL A 159 3.64 -9.20 10.03
N ALA A 160 4.86 -9.18 9.49
CA ALA A 160 5.45 -10.31 8.77
C ALA A 160 5.81 -11.49 9.69
N ASN A 161 6.14 -11.22 10.96
CA ASN A 161 6.51 -12.21 11.96
C ASN A 161 5.32 -12.69 12.82
N GLY A 162 4.11 -12.16 12.60
CA GLY A 162 2.89 -12.44 13.37
C GLY A 162 2.01 -13.55 12.82
#